data_AF-A0A2T1CEY1-F1
#
_entry.id   AF-A0A2T1CEY1-F1
#
_cell.length_a   1.000
_cell.length_b   1.000
_cell.length_c   1.000
_cell.angle_alpha   90.00
_cell.angle_beta   90.00
_cell.angle_gamma   90.00
#
_symmetry.space_group_name_H-M   'P 1'
#
loop_
_entity.id
_entity.type
_entity.pdbx_description
1 polymer ?
#
loop_
_entity_poly.entity_id
_entity_poly.type
_entity_poly.pdbx_seq_one_letter_code
_entity_poly.pdbx_strand_id
1 'polypeptide(L)'
;IATSGDPFEAGSSRPLDFGHWAAHRLEHLTDYRLRHGEAVAIGIALDCTYSYLHNLLPYGQWQQILTTLNDLGFNLYVPELAWRKEPHSLFSGLTEFREHLGGELTLMLLQQIGWGIEVHEVDIMLYEQAVVELREFTNARAMAISG
;
A
#
# COMPACT_ATOMS: atom_id res chain seq x y z
N ILE A 1 19.79 24.99 -18.46
CA ILE A 1 19.70 24.58 -17.04
C ILE A 1 19.03 23.22 -17.04
N ALA A 2 19.81 22.16 -16.82
CA ALA A 2 19.33 20.79 -16.78
C ALA A 2 18.99 20.45 -15.33
N THR A 3 17.72 20.37 -14.99
CA THR A 3 17.24 19.77 -13.74
C THR A 3 16.95 18.30 -14.01
N SER A 4 18.02 17.53 -14.23
CA SER A 4 17.92 16.06 -14.25
C SER A 4 17.78 15.62 -12.80
N GLY A 5 16.62 15.06 -12.47
CA GLY A 5 16.46 14.22 -11.30
C GLY A 5 17.48 13.09 -11.33
N ASP A 6 17.83 12.61 -10.13
CA ASP A 6 18.79 11.54 -9.88
C ASP A 6 18.58 10.34 -10.82
N PRO A 7 19.44 10.16 -11.84
CA PRO A 7 19.29 9.11 -12.83
C PRO A 7 19.82 7.74 -12.36
N PHE A 8 20.41 7.66 -11.16
CA PHE A 8 21.06 6.46 -10.64
C PHE A 8 20.40 5.86 -9.43
N GLU A 9 19.25 6.40 -9.05
CA GLU A 9 18.40 5.71 -8.10
C GLU A 9 19.11 5.43 -6.75
N ALA A 10 19.77 6.42 -6.13
CA ALA A 10 20.60 6.20 -4.95
C ALA A 10 19.96 6.57 -3.59
N GLY A 11 18.64 6.83 -3.54
CA GLY A 11 17.90 7.13 -2.30
C GLY A 11 17.20 5.90 -1.69
N SER A 12 17.18 5.81 -0.35
CA SER A 12 16.75 4.63 0.44
C SER A 12 15.23 4.39 0.50
N SER A 13 14.40 5.34 0.07
CA SER A 13 13.06 5.09 -0.48
C SER A 13 12.72 6.25 -1.40
N ARG A 14 11.97 6.00 -2.47
CA ARG A 14 11.50 7.06 -3.36
C ARG A 14 10.05 7.34 -3.06
N PRO A 15 9.56 8.56 -3.34
CA PRO A 15 8.12 8.79 -3.51
C PRO A 15 7.46 7.80 -4.48
N LEU A 16 8.23 7.23 -5.42
CA LEU A 16 7.79 6.21 -6.37
C LEU A 16 7.48 4.86 -5.71
N ASP A 17 8.05 4.55 -4.54
CA ASP A 17 7.89 3.24 -3.90
C ASP A 17 6.63 3.17 -3.01
N PHE A 18 5.80 4.21 -2.98
CA PHE A 18 4.57 4.23 -2.21
C PHE A 18 3.63 3.05 -2.58
N GLY A 19 3.25 2.22 -1.61
CA GLY A 19 2.48 0.99 -1.84
C GLY A 19 3.27 -0.21 -2.38
N HIS A 20 4.56 -0.08 -2.73
CA HIS A 20 5.26 -1.10 -3.51
C HIS A 20 5.68 -2.33 -2.71
N TRP A 21 5.92 -2.19 -1.41
CA TRP A 21 6.28 -3.34 -0.55
C TRP A 21 5.16 -4.41 -0.59
N ALA A 22 3.91 -3.96 -0.51
CA ALA A 22 2.75 -4.84 -0.56
C ALA A 22 2.47 -5.28 -2.00
N ALA A 23 2.63 -4.39 -2.98
CA ALA A 23 2.40 -4.69 -4.39
C ALA A 23 3.27 -5.85 -4.88
N HIS A 24 4.60 -5.74 -4.73
CA HIS A 24 5.51 -6.81 -5.15
C HIS A 24 5.22 -8.12 -4.42
N ARG A 25 4.90 -8.04 -3.13
CA ARG A 25 4.53 -9.24 -2.37
C ARG A 25 3.25 -9.89 -2.90
N LEU A 26 2.22 -9.10 -3.20
CA LEU A 26 0.96 -9.59 -3.73
C LEU A 26 1.10 -10.17 -5.14
N GLU A 27 1.95 -9.61 -6.00
CA GLU A 27 2.26 -10.22 -7.30
C GLU A 27 2.75 -11.66 -7.11
N HIS A 28 3.69 -11.89 -6.19
CA HIS A 28 4.16 -13.23 -5.86
C HIS A 28 3.07 -14.12 -5.23
N LEU A 29 2.35 -13.62 -4.21
CA LEU A 29 1.35 -14.41 -3.48
C LEU A 29 0.16 -14.81 -4.37
N THR A 30 -0.13 -14.03 -5.42
CA THR A 30 -1.21 -14.32 -6.37
C THR A 30 -0.74 -15.10 -7.60
N ASP A 31 0.48 -15.63 -7.60
CA ASP A 31 1.11 -16.29 -8.76
C ASP A 31 1.04 -15.40 -10.02
N TYR A 32 1.26 -14.10 -9.86
CA TYR A 32 1.19 -13.07 -10.90
C TYR A 32 -0.17 -12.97 -11.62
N ARG A 33 -1.24 -13.44 -10.98
CA ARG A 33 -2.61 -13.20 -11.45
C ARG A 33 -2.97 -11.72 -11.38
N LEU A 34 -2.49 -11.01 -10.35
CA LEU A 34 -2.57 -9.55 -10.30
C LEU A 34 -1.54 -8.92 -11.24
N ARG A 35 -1.99 -7.98 -12.08
CA ARG A 35 -1.09 -7.13 -12.84
C ARG A 35 -0.44 -6.09 -11.93
N HIS A 36 0.72 -5.61 -12.31
CA HIS A 36 1.48 -4.64 -11.53
C HIS A 36 0.65 -3.43 -11.07
N GLY A 37 -0.08 -2.78 -11.98
CA GLY A 37 -0.93 -1.63 -11.63
C GLY A 37 -2.06 -1.97 -10.64
N GLU A 38 -2.60 -3.18 -10.68
CA GLU A 38 -3.62 -3.64 -9.73
C GLU A 38 -3.01 -3.88 -8.35
N ALA A 39 -1.84 -4.53 -8.30
CA ALA A 39 -1.09 -4.74 -7.07
C ALA A 39 -0.65 -3.42 -6.41
N VAL A 40 -0.19 -2.45 -7.22
CA VAL A 40 0.16 -1.10 -6.76
C VAL A 40 -1.07 -0.36 -6.23
N ALA A 41 -2.22 -0.44 -6.90
CA ALA A 41 -3.45 0.18 -6.41
C ALA A 41 -3.87 -0.37 -5.03
N ILE A 42 -3.75 -1.68 -4.83
CA ILE A 42 -3.99 -2.32 -3.52
C ILE A 42 -2.96 -1.85 -2.48
N GLY A 43 -1.67 -1.81 -2.84
CA GLY A 43 -0.61 -1.35 -1.96
C GLY A 43 -0.79 0.10 -1.51
N ILE A 44 -1.13 1.00 -2.43
CA ILE A 44 -1.46 2.40 -2.13
C ILE A 44 -2.66 2.47 -1.18
N ALA A 45 -3.71 1.71 -1.45
CA ALA A 45 -4.90 1.69 -0.60
C ALA A 45 -4.55 1.19 0.83
N LEU A 46 -3.66 0.20 0.94
CA LEU A 46 -3.19 -0.33 2.21
C LEU A 46 -2.40 0.71 3.02
N ASP A 47 -1.40 1.34 2.40
CA ASP A 47 -0.57 2.34 3.07
C ASP A 47 -1.36 3.61 3.42
N CYS A 48 -2.33 4.01 2.59
CA CYS A 48 -3.27 5.10 2.92
C CYS A 48 -4.15 4.75 4.12
N THR A 49 -4.63 3.51 4.19
CA THR A 49 -5.49 3.06 5.29
C THR A 49 -4.68 2.95 6.58
N TYR A 50 -3.45 2.43 6.51
CA TYR A 50 -2.51 2.47 7.63
C TYR A 50 -2.26 3.91 8.09
N SER A 51 -1.98 4.83 7.16
CA SER A 51 -1.74 6.25 7.47
C SER A 51 -2.95 6.88 8.18
N TYR A 52 -4.16 6.55 7.75
CA TYR A 52 -5.40 6.99 8.42
C TYR A 52 -5.51 6.44 9.85
N LEU A 53 -5.35 5.13 10.02
CA LEU A 53 -5.45 4.48 11.34
C LEU A 53 -4.33 4.94 12.29
N HIS A 54 -3.18 5.32 11.74
CA HIS A 54 -2.05 5.90 12.47
C HIS A 54 -2.23 7.41 12.76
N ASN A 55 -3.41 7.98 12.47
CA ASN A 55 -3.73 9.40 12.63
C ASN A 55 -2.83 10.36 11.83
N LEU A 56 -2.19 9.88 10.76
CA LEU A 56 -1.39 10.70 9.86
C LEU A 56 -2.25 11.34 8.77
N LEU A 57 -3.15 10.56 8.16
CA LEU A 57 -4.00 10.97 7.05
C LEU A 57 -5.43 11.29 7.54
N PRO A 58 -6.00 12.48 7.24
CA PRO A 58 -7.38 12.77 7.60
C PRO A 58 -8.38 11.82 6.93
N TYR A 59 -9.42 11.43 7.67
CA TYR A 59 -10.49 10.52 7.20
C TYR A 59 -11.06 10.91 5.82
N GLY A 60 -11.36 12.20 5.61
CA GLY A 60 -11.91 12.66 4.33
C GLY A 60 -10.97 12.46 3.14
N GLN A 61 -9.66 12.60 3.35
CA GLN A 61 -8.66 12.37 2.29
C GLN A 61 -8.43 10.87 2.06
N TRP A 62 -8.41 10.07 3.12
CA TRP A 62 -8.41 8.61 3.02
C TRP A 62 -9.59 8.09 2.20
N GLN A 63 -10.81 8.53 2.52
CA GLN A 63 -12.01 8.17 1.75
C GLN A 63 -11.92 8.63 0.30
N GLN A 64 -11.44 9.85 0.05
CA GLN A 64 -11.28 10.39 -1.30
C GLN A 64 -10.34 9.50 -2.13
N ILE A 65 -9.21 9.08 -1.57
CA ILE A 65 -8.24 8.22 -2.26
C ILE A 65 -8.86 6.86 -2.61
N LEU A 66 -9.41 6.16 -1.61
CA LEU A 66 -9.99 4.83 -1.83
C LEU A 66 -11.18 4.87 -2.80
N THR A 67 -12.03 5.89 -2.71
CA THR A 67 -13.16 6.07 -3.64
C THR A 67 -12.65 6.33 -5.05
N THR A 68 -11.63 7.18 -5.21
CA THR A 68 -11.04 7.47 -6.53
C THR A 68 -10.47 6.21 -7.17
N LEU A 69 -9.70 5.41 -6.44
CA LEU A 69 -9.14 4.16 -6.99
C LEU A 69 -10.24 3.17 -7.37
N ASN A 70 -11.29 3.06 -6.55
CA ASN A 70 -12.43 2.19 -6.85
C ASN A 70 -13.24 2.67 -8.07
N ASP A 71 -13.47 3.98 -8.20
CA ASP A 71 -14.18 4.59 -9.33
C ASP A 71 -13.40 4.47 -10.65
N LEU A 72 -12.06 4.38 -10.58
CA LEU A 72 -11.19 4.04 -11.71
C LEU A 72 -11.28 2.55 -12.12
N GLY A 73 -12.01 1.73 -11.36
CA GLY A 73 -12.25 0.32 -11.66
C GLY A 73 -11.27 -0.64 -10.97
N PHE A 74 -10.42 -0.17 -10.05
CA PHE A 74 -9.53 -1.08 -9.31
C PHE A 74 -10.29 -1.83 -8.21
N ASN A 75 -10.00 -3.13 -8.10
CA ASN A 75 -10.36 -3.89 -6.91
C ASN A 75 -9.27 -3.67 -5.83
N LEU A 76 -9.67 -3.16 -4.68
CA LEU A 76 -8.75 -2.75 -3.60
C LEU A 76 -8.52 -3.85 -2.55
N TYR A 77 -9.13 -5.02 -2.74
CA TYR A 77 -8.97 -6.14 -1.83
C TYR A 77 -8.82 -7.47 -2.57
N VAL A 78 -7.86 -8.27 -2.11
CA VAL A 78 -7.71 -9.69 -2.45
C VAL A 78 -7.51 -10.53 -1.19
N PRO A 79 -7.97 -11.79 -1.14
CA PRO A 79 -7.83 -12.64 0.04
C PRO A 79 -6.40 -12.78 0.57
N GLU A 80 -5.41 -12.71 -0.32
CA GLU A 80 -3.98 -12.81 -0.02
C GLU A 80 -3.49 -11.70 0.92
N LEU A 81 -4.16 -10.54 0.97
CA LEU A 81 -3.89 -9.49 1.96
C LEU A 81 -4.06 -9.97 3.40
N ALA A 82 -4.94 -10.95 3.63
CA ALA A 82 -5.20 -11.51 4.95
C ALA A 82 -4.27 -12.68 5.31
N TRP A 83 -3.32 -13.05 4.45
CA TRP A 83 -2.39 -14.14 4.73
C TRP A 83 -1.31 -13.71 5.73
N ARG A 84 -1.05 -14.58 6.71
CA ARG A 84 -0.19 -14.30 7.88
C ARG A 84 0.90 -15.33 8.13
N LYS A 85 0.82 -16.49 7.48
CA LYS A 85 1.70 -17.62 7.77
C LYS A 85 2.74 -17.74 6.69
N GLU A 86 4.00 -17.86 7.10
CA GLU A 86 5.09 -18.21 6.22
C GLU A 86 4.84 -19.55 5.52
N PRO A 87 5.29 -19.72 4.26
CA PRO A 87 6.03 -18.74 3.44
C PRO A 87 5.14 -17.73 2.70
N HIS A 88 3.83 -17.70 2.96
CA HIS A 88 2.82 -16.93 2.21
C HIS A 88 2.35 -15.68 2.97
N SER A 89 3.07 -15.23 3.99
CA SER A 89 2.67 -14.04 4.74
C SER A 89 2.80 -12.79 3.86
N LEU A 90 1.82 -11.88 3.93
CA LEU A 90 1.95 -10.55 3.33
C LEU A 90 3.14 -9.79 3.96
N PHE A 91 3.33 -9.95 5.27
CA PHE A 91 4.32 -9.17 6.02
C PHE A 91 5.78 -9.58 5.76
N SER A 92 6.02 -10.74 5.14
CA SER A 92 7.36 -11.07 4.61
C SER A 92 7.80 -10.01 3.59
N GLY A 93 6.85 -9.40 2.86
CA GLY A 93 7.11 -8.31 1.93
C GLY A 93 7.79 -7.09 2.55
N LEU A 94 7.52 -6.77 3.83
CA LEU A 94 8.23 -5.69 4.54
C LEU A 94 9.71 -6.03 4.76
N THR A 95 10.00 -7.31 5.03
CA THR A 95 11.37 -7.79 5.22
C THR A 95 12.12 -7.80 3.89
N GLU A 96 11.51 -8.35 2.85
CA GLU A 96 12.04 -8.36 1.48
C GLU A 96 12.30 -6.94 0.97
N PHE A 97 11.37 -6.01 1.23
CA PHE A 97 11.51 -4.61 0.83
C PHE A 97 12.66 -3.92 1.56
N ARG A 98 12.78 -4.11 2.89
CA ARG A 98 13.92 -3.60 3.67
C ARG A 98 15.26 -4.12 3.14
N GLU A 99 15.34 -5.40 2.81
CA GLU A 99 16.56 -6.01 2.26
C GLU A 99 16.90 -5.41 0.89
N HIS A 100 15.90 -5.16 0.04
CA HIS A 100 16.07 -4.49 -1.25
C HIS A 100 16.63 -3.06 -1.10
N LEU A 101 16.23 -2.34 -0.04
CA LEU A 101 16.72 -0.99 0.26
C LEU A 101 18.13 -0.95 0.88
N GLY A 102 18.76 -2.10 1.13
CA GLY A 102 20.09 -2.18 1.74
C GLY A 102 20.10 -2.26 3.26
N GLY A 103 18.96 -2.58 3.90
CA GLY A 103 18.89 -3.02 5.30
C GLY A 103 18.10 -2.12 6.25
N GLU A 104 17.82 -0.87 5.89
CA GLU A 104 16.91 0.01 6.64
C GLU A 104 15.55 0.05 5.94
N LEU A 105 14.48 -0.23 6.69
CA LEU A 105 13.15 -0.09 6.14
C LEU A 105 12.91 1.41 5.95
N THR A 106 12.46 1.82 4.78
CA THR A 106 12.02 3.19 4.56
C THR A 106 10.74 3.14 3.75
N LEU A 107 9.61 3.49 4.37
CA LEU A 107 8.30 3.52 3.72
C LEU A 107 7.78 4.94 3.64
N MET A 108 7.21 5.29 2.50
CA MET A 108 6.45 6.52 2.33
C MET A 108 5.03 6.32 2.87
N LEU A 109 4.59 7.16 3.81
CA LEU A 109 3.21 7.24 4.31
C LEU A 109 2.63 8.62 4.04
N LEU A 110 1.30 8.76 4.01
CA LEU A 110 0.66 10.04 3.69
C LEU A 110 0.21 10.82 4.93
N GLN A 111 0.48 12.11 4.93
CA GLN A 111 -0.14 13.07 5.87
C GLN A 111 -1.29 13.85 5.21
N GLN A 112 -1.19 14.07 3.90
CA GLN A 112 -2.21 14.68 3.06
C GLN A 112 -1.96 14.28 1.60
N ILE A 113 -2.95 14.45 0.73
CA ILE A 113 -2.81 14.26 -0.71
C ILE A 113 -1.70 15.21 -1.21
N GLY A 114 -0.69 14.62 -1.83
CA GLY A 114 0.48 15.35 -2.33
C GLY A 114 1.59 15.58 -1.29
N TRP A 115 1.46 15.10 -0.05
CA TRP A 115 2.50 15.20 0.97
C TRP A 115 2.64 13.90 1.77
N GLY A 116 3.81 13.29 1.65
CA GLY A 116 4.19 12.11 2.40
C GLY A 116 5.26 12.36 3.46
N ILE A 117 5.49 11.36 4.29
CA ILE A 117 6.60 11.27 5.24
C ILE A 117 7.26 9.89 5.10
N GLU A 118 8.56 9.84 5.38
CA GLU A 118 9.29 8.59 5.47
C GLU A 118 9.23 8.06 6.90
N VAL A 119 8.98 6.77 7.05
CA VAL A 119 9.04 6.05 8.32
C VAL A 119 9.96 4.85 8.20
N HIS A 120 10.65 4.53 9.30
CA HIS A 120 11.60 3.41 9.33
C HIS A 120 11.12 2.20 10.12
N GLU A 121 9.96 2.34 10.76
CA GLU A 121 9.32 1.30 11.55
C GLU A 121 7.81 1.39 11.35
N VAL A 122 7.13 0.26 11.47
CA VAL A 122 5.68 0.15 11.32
C VAL A 122 5.09 -0.80 12.35
N ASP A 123 3.84 -0.55 12.71
CA ASP A 123 3.07 -1.44 13.58
C ASP A 123 2.32 -2.47 12.72
N ILE A 124 2.75 -3.73 12.80
CA ILE A 124 2.11 -4.83 12.08
C ILE A 124 0.64 -4.98 12.47
N MET A 125 0.29 -4.82 13.75
CA MET A 125 -1.10 -4.94 14.20
C MET A 125 -2.00 -3.87 13.57
N LEU A 126 -1.46 -2.68 13.34
CA LEU A 126 -2.19 -1.59 12.68
C LEU A 126 -2.35 -1.86 11.18
N TYR A 127 -1.36 -2.45 10.51
CA TYR A 127 -1.55 -2.95 9.15
C TYR A 127 -2.58 -4.08 9.07
N GLU A 128 -2.64 -4.97 10.06
CA GLU A 128 -3.68 -5.99 10.11
C GLU A 128 -5.08 -5.37 10.19
N GLN A 129 -5.23 -4.31 10.98
CA GLN A 129 -6.46 -3.52 11.02
C GLN A 129 -6.73 -2.85 9.67
N ALA A 130 -5.70 -2.28 9.02
CA ALA A 130 -5.84 -1.68 7.69
C ALA A 130 -6.34 -2.68 6.64
N VAL A 131 -5.88 -3.94 6.69
CA VAL A 131 -6.38 -5.02 5.82
C VAL A 131 -7.87 -5.29 6.07
N VAL A 132 -8.31 -5.27 7.33
CA VAL A 132 -9.74 -5.44 7.68
C VAL A 132 -10.56 -4.27 7.16
N GLU A 133 -10.13 -3.02 7.42
CA GLU A 133 -10.83 -1.82 6.95
C GLU A 133 -10.96 -1.78 5.42
N LEU A 134 -9.91 -2.18 4.67
CA LEU A 134 -9.99 -2.29 3.21
C LEU A 134 -11.01 -3.32 2.73
N ARG A 135 -11.10 -4.46 3.44
CA ARG A 135 -12.10 -5.48 3.13
C ARG A 135 -13.52 -4.93 3.33
N GLU A 136 -13.75 -4.27 4.46
CA GLU A 136 -15.07 -3.68 4.76
C GLU A 136 -15.44 -2.56 3.79
N PHE A 137 -14.49 -1.68 3.44
CA PHE A 137 -14.67 -0.66 2.40
C PHE A 137 -15.08 -1.29 1.07
N THR A 138 -14.36 -2.33 0.62
CA THR A 138 -14.61 -3.00 -0.66
C THR A 138 -15.98 -3.68 -0.68
N ASN A 139 -16.36 -4.35 0.42
CA ASN A 139 -17.67 -4.97 0.58
C ASN A 139 -18.81 -3.95 0.53
N ALA A 140 -18.66 -2.83 1.24
CA ALA A 140 -19.66 -1.76 1.24
C ALA A 140 -19.86 -1.16 -0.16
N ARG A 141 -18.78 -0.98 -0.92
CA ARG A 141 -18.85 -0.50 -2.32
C ARG A 141 -19.55 -1.50 -3.24
N ALA A 142 -19.24 -2.79 -3.12
CA ALA A 142 -19.89 -3.83 -3.91
C ALA A 142 -21.40 -3.90 -3.66
N MET A 143 -21.84 -3.74 -2.40
CA MET A 143 -23.25 -3.69 -2.03
C MET A 143 -23.95 -2.45 -2.60
N ALA A 144 -23.30 -1.28 -2.57
CA ALA A 144 -23.86 -0.04 -3.11
C ALA A 144 -24.04 -0.04 -4.64
N ILE A 145 -23.27 -0.84 -5.37
CA ILE A 145 -23.40 -0.99 -6.83
C ILE A 145 -24.47 -2.03 -7.21
N SER A 146 -24.76 -2.97 -6.31
CA SER A 146 -25.69 -4.09 -6.56
C SER A 146 -27.14 -3.81 -6.14
N GLY A 147 -27.42 -2.66 -5.51
CA GLY A 147 -28.75 -2.24 -5.06
C GLY A 147 -29.28 -1.06 -5.85
#